data_AF-A0AAV5XZ14-F1
#
_entry.id   AF-A0AAV5XZ14-F1
#
_cell.length_a   1.000
_cell.length_b   1.000
_cell.length_c   1.000
_cell.angle_alpha   90.00
_cell.angle_beta   90.00
_cell.angle_gamma   90.00
#
_symmetry.space_group_name_H-M   'P 1'
#
loop_
_entity.id
_entity.type
_entity.pdbx_description
1 polymer ?
#
loop_
_entity_poly.entity_id
_entity_poly.type
_entity_poly.pdbx_seq_one_letter_code
_entity_poly.pdbx_strand_id
1 'polypeptide(L)'
;MRIALLLLWVLVATALLLPLLRRALAPPRHRPAALRDELVKDPVCQTYVVRSRAVRALARGEPVYFCSDDCARRYAAQLGG
;
A
#
# COMPACT_ATOMS: atom_id res chain seq x y z
N MET A 1 -40.44 3.30 36.54
CA MET A 1 -40.14 4.37 35.54
C MET A 1 -38.73 4.95 35.65
N ARG A 2 -38.24 5.34 36.84
CA ARG A 2 -36.87 5.90 36.99
C ARG A 2 -35.76 4.95 36.55
N ILE A 3 -35.87 3.67 36.89
CA ILE A 3 -34.89 2.64 36.48
C ILE A 3 -34.84 2.49 34.95
N ALA A 4 -35.99 2.51 34.28
CA ALA A 4 -36.05 2.44 32.82
C ALA A 4 -35.40 3.67 32.15
N LEU A 5 -35.60 4.86 32.72
CA LEU A 5 -34.96 6.09 32.24
C LEU A 5 -33.43 6.04 32.45
N LEU A 6 -32.96 5.52 33.58
CA LEU A 6 -31.53 5.34 33.84
C LEU A 6 -30.90 4.32 32.88
N LEU A 7 -31.56 3.18 32.63
CA LEU A 7 -31.08 2.17 31.68
C LEU A 7 -31.02 2.72 30.25
N LEU A 8 -32.05 3.46 29.82
CA LEU A 8 -32.06 4.12 28.52
C LEU A 8 -30.91 5.13 28.40
N TRP A 9 -30.67 5.92 29.45
CA TRP A 9 -29.62 6.94 29.44
C TRP A 9 -28.21 6.31 29.38
N VAL A 10 -27.98 5.24 30.13
CA VAL A 10 -26.72 4.48 30.08
C VAL A 10 -26.50 3.84 28.71
N LEU A 11 -27.55 3.28 28.10
CA LEU A 11 -27.48 2.69 26.75
C LEU A 11 -27.11 3.76 25.70
N VAL A 12 -27.74 4.93 25.77
CA VAL A 12 -27.46 6.05 24.86
C VAL A 12 -26.03 6.57 25.08
N ALA A 13 -25.64 6.80 26.32
CA ALA A 13 -24.30 7.29 26.66
C ALA A 13 -23.22 6.31 26.19
N THR A 14 -23.39 5.00 26.43
CA THR A 14 -22.45 3.97 25.94
C THR A 14 -22.44 3.90 24.42
N ALA A 15 -23.58 3.96 23.74
CA ALA A 15 -23.63 3.96 22.27
C ALA A 15 -22.92 5.18 21.65
N LEU A 16 -22.91 6.34 22.33
CA LEU A 16 -22.19 7.55 21.93
C LEU A 16 -20.69 7.50 22.28
N LEU A 17 -20.32 6.98 23.44
CA LEU A 17 -18.92 6.90 23.91
C LEU A 17 -18.11 5.76 23.26
N LEU A 18 -18.72 4.60 23.03
CA LEU A 18 -18.07 3.43 22.45
C LEU A 18 -17.43 3.68 21.07
N PRO A 19 -18.07 4.36 20.09
CA PRO A 19 -17.45 4.63 18.79
C PRO A 19 -16.28 5.60 18.89
N LEU A 20 -16.29 6.55 19.84
CA LEU A 20 -15.18 7.47 20.07
C LEU A 20 -13.96 6.70 20.60
N LEU A 21 -14.16 5.84 21.60
CA LEU A 21 -13.10 4.99 22.14
C LEU A 21 -12.56 4.02 21.08
N ARG A 22 -13.45 3.38 20.31
CA ARG A 22 -13.05 2.49 19.20
C ARG A 22 -12.26 3.20 18.12
N ARG A 23 -12.57 4.47 17.82
CA ARG A 23 -11.80 5.28 16.86
C ARG A 23 -10.42 5.66 17.41
N ALA A 24 -10.32 5.93 18.71
CA ALA A 24 -9.04 6.23 19.37
C ALA A 24 -8.13 5.00 19.49
N LEU A 25 -8.72 3.81 19.72
CA LEU A 25 -8.00 2.54 19.78
C LEU A 25 -7.83 1.86 18.42
N ALA A 26 -8.46 2.39 17.36
CA ALA A 26 -8.28 1.84 16.03
C ALA A 26 -6.80 2.01 15.65
N PRO A 27 -6.11 0.92 15.26
CA PRO A 27 -4.74 1.05 14.76
C PRO A 27 -4.75 2.05 13.61
N PRO A 28 -3.69 2.87 13.46
CA PRO A 28 -3.59 3.76 12.33
C PRO A 28 -3.78 2.90 11.09
N ARG A 29 -4.86 3.18 10.34
CA ARG A 29 -5.05 2.57 9.02
C ARG A 29 -3.73 2.83 8.31
N HIS A 30 -2.96 1.76 8.08
CA HIS A 30 -1.85 1.78 7.16
C HIS A 30 -2.50 2.24 5.86
N ARG A 31 -2.45 3.55 5.60
CA ARG A 31 -2.63 4.05 4.25
C ARG A 31 -1.54 3.29 3.51
N PRO A 32 -1.87 2.38 2.58
CA PRO A 32 -0.82 1.83 1.74
C PRO A 32 -0.06 3.04 1.22
N ALA A 33 1.27 2.95 1.19
CA ALA A 33 2.17 4.03 0.81
C ALA A 33 2.02 4.46 -0.67
N ALA A 34 0.80 4.41 -1.21
CA ALA A 34 0.32 4.69 -2.55
C ALA A 34 0.51 6.15 -2.99
N LEU A 35 1.22 6.98 -2.23
CA LEU A 35 1.57 8.35 -2.62
C LEU A 35 3.08 8.61 -2.62
N ARG A 36 3.89 7.59 -2.35
CA ARG A 36 5.32 7.60 -2.64
C ARG A 36 5.64 6.44 -3.57
N ASP A 37 4.98 6.47 -4.74
CA ASP A 37 5.33 5.61 -5.85
C ASP A 37 6.76 5.97 -6.27
N GLU A 38 7.72 5.18 -5.80
CA GLU A 38 9.14 5.33 -6.09
C GLU A 38 9.35 5.18 -7.60
N LEU A 39 9.96 6.19 -8.22
CA LEU A 39 10.34 6.13 -9.62
C LEU A 39 11.67 5.38 -9.73
N VAL A 40 11.65 4.28 -10.46
CA VAL A 40 12.83 3.49 -10.79
C VAL A 40 13.16 3.69 -12.27
N LYS A 41 14.45 3.68 -12.59
CA LYS A 41 14.92 3.89 -13.96
C LYS A 41 15.12 2.55 -14.66
N ASP A 42 14.54 2.41 -15.84
CA ASP A 42 14.78 1.28 -16.72
C ASP A 42 16.23 1.30 -17.24
N PRO A 43 17.01 0.22 -17.10
CA PRO A 43 18.42 0.21 -17.52
C PRO A 43 18.61 0.19 -19.04
N VAL A 44 17.61 -0.23 -19.82
CA VAL A 44 17.67 -0.37 -21.29
C VAL A 44 17.32 0.94 -21.97
N CYS A 45 16.15 1.50 -21.68
CA CYS A 45 15.65 2.70 -22.35
C CYS A 45 15.77 3.98 -21.52
N GLN A 46 16.25 3.89 -20.27
CA GLN A 46 16.46 5.02 -19.36
C GLN A 46 15.18 5.78 -18.98
N THR A 47 14.01 5.19 -19.22
CA THR A 47 12.71 5.76 -18.84
C THR A 47 12.46 5.54 -17.35
N TYR A 48 11.92 6.55 -16.66
CA TYR A 48 11.47 6.43 -15.28
C TYR A 48 10.06 5.85 -15.23
N VAL A 49 9.90 4.75 -14.50
CA VAL A 49 8.62 4.07 -14.29
C VAL A 49 8.34 3.95 -12.80
N VAL A 50 7.07 4.05 -12.44
CA VAL A 50 6.60 3.79 -11.08
C VAL A 50 6.91 2.34 -10.71
N ARG A 51 7.64 2.11 -9.61
CA ARG A 51 8.08 0.79 -9.15
C ARG A 51 6.92 -0.21 -9.00
N SER A 52 5.75 0.25 -8.56
CA SER A 52 4.55 -0.58 -8.39
C SER A 52 3.92 -1.04 -9.72
N ARG A 53 4.27 -0.39 -10.84
CA ARG A 53 3.79 -0.71 -12.20
C ARG A 53 4.87 -1.26 -13.11
N ALA A 54 6.11 -1.32 -12.66
CA ALA A 54 7.24 -1.75 -13.46
C ALA A 54 7.25 -3.28 -13.62
N VAL A 55 7.68 -3.75 -14.79
CA VAL A 55 7.96 -5.17 -15.01
C VAL A 55 9.20 -5.56 -14.21
N ARG A 56 9.09 -6.58 -13.36
CA ARG A 56 10.17 -7.01 -12.47
C ARG A 56 10.82 -8.29 -13.00
N ALA A 57 12.14 -8.31 -13.13
CA ALA A 57 12.91 -9.52 -13.39
C ALA A 57 14.08 -9.66 -12.41
N LEU A 58 14.60 -10.88 -12.26
CA LEU A 58 15.79 -11.16 -11.46
C LEU A 58 17.01 -11.20 -12.38
N ALA A 59 18.02 -10.40 -12.09
CA ALA A 59 19.31 -10.43 -12.78
C ALA A 59 20.45 -10.43 -11.76
N ARG A 60 21.33 -11.44 -11.84
CA ARG A 60 22.46 -11.64 -10.89
C ARG A 60 22.02 -11.64 -9.42
N GLY A 61 20.83 -12.17 -9.13
CA GLY A 61 20.27 -12.24 -7.77
C GLY A 61 19.56 -10.96 -7.29
N GLU A 62 19.63 -9.86 -8.04
CA GLU A 62 18.99 -8.60 -7.70
C GLU A 62 17.75 -8.34 -8.58
N PRO A 63 16.66 -7.76 -8.02
CA PRO A 63 15.49 -7.40 -8.79
C PRO A 63 15.73 -6.14 -9.62
N VAL A 64 15.60 -6.27 -10.94
CA VAL A 64 15.68 -5.17 -11.90
C VAL A 64 14.28 -4.83 -12.40
N TYR A 65 14.02 -3.54 -12.63
CA TYR A 65 12.71 -3.03 -13.03
C TYR A 65 12.77 -2.44 -14.44
N PHE A 66 11.76 -2.72 -15.24
CA PHE A 66 11.64 -2.30 -16.63
C PHE A 66 10.32 -1.58 -16.89
N CYS A 67 10.32 -0.68 -17.87
CA CYS A 67 9.12 0.03 -18.29
C CYS A 67 8.15 -0.86 -19.10
N SER A 68 8.65 -1.96 -19.67
CA SER A 68 7.89 -2.88 -20.54
C SER A 68 8.55 -4.26 -20.63
N ASP A 69 7.77 -5.27 -21.04
CA ASP A 69 8.29 -6.62 -21.31
C ASP A 69 9.36 -6.65 -22.41
N ASP A 70 9.31 -5.72 -23.36
CA ASP A 70 10.30 -5.65 -24.42
C ASP A 70 11.68 -5.24 -23.89
N CYS A 71 11.73 -4.28 -22.97
CA CYS A 71 12.97 -3.89 -22.29
C CYS A 71 13.52 -5.04 -21.44
N ALA A 72 12.65 -5.77 -20.72
CA ALA A 72 13.06 -6.95 -19.96
C ALA A 72 13.69 -8.04 -20.87
N ARG A 73 13.08 -8.32 -22.03
CA ARG A 73 13.63 -9.29 -23.00
C ARG A 73 14.98 -8.85 -23.58
N ARG A 74 15.11 -7.59 -23.97
CA ARG A 74 16.39 -7.04 -24.46
C ARG A 74 17.49 -7.13 -23.41
N TYR A 75 17.15 -6.83 -22.16
CA TYR A 75 18.09 -6.95 -21.03
C TYR A 75 18.52 -8.39 -20.78
N ALA A 76 17.60 -9.35 -20.84
CA ALA A 76 17.91 -10.77 -20.71
C ALA A 76 18.84 -11.26 -21.85
N ALA A 77 18.60 -10.82 -23.09
CA ALA A 77 19.46 -11.14 -24.23
C ALA A 77 20.88 -10.60 -24.08
N GLN A 78 21.06 -9.45 -23.41
CA GLN A 78 22.38 -8.88 -23.12
C GLN A 78 23.12 -9.57 -21.96
N LEU A 79 22.41 -10.26 -21.06
CA LEU A 79 22.99 -10.97 -19.91
C LEU A 79 23.39 -12.42 -20.22
N GLY A 80 22.80 -13.01 -21.25
CA GLY A 80 23.06 -14.40 -21.67
C GLY A 80 24.14 -14.55 -22.73
N GLY A 81 24.96 -13.52 -22.96
CA GLY A 81 26.09 -13.50 -23.89
C GLY A 81 27.44 -13.58 -23.18
#